data_AF-A0A957RXP6-F1
#
_entry.id   AF-A0A957RXP6-F1
#
_cell.length_a   1.000
_cell.length_b   1.000
_cell.length_c   1.000
_cell.angle_alpha   90.00
_cell.angle_beta   90.00
_cell.angle_gamma   90.00
#
_symmetry.space_group_name_H-M   'P 1'
#
loop_
_entity.id
_entity.type
_entity.pdbx_description
1 polymer ?
#
loop_
_entity_poly.entity_id
_entity_poly.type
_entity_poly.pdbx_seq_one_letter_code
_entity_poly.pdbx_strand_id
1 'polypeptide(L)'
;AALPWEYLYHPERNFFLALSPDLTLVRYVQMPEPVRLLHVEPPLRILAMACSPADLDPLDVARERQNLTGSLQRLVDARMVEIDWAPRNTLESLISMLGRRDYHIFHFMGHGTYSGDGDDLSGYLMFENADGTAAPVSAERLGQAFRRTVRLAVINACEGAAGDMRAPSTGVATSLLQQGIPAVVAMQFSISDAIAIPFASEFYSAMAVGLPVDAAVTSARRNVWARFDDSGEWATPVLFLRAPDGNIFDLGALRATDAETGALQQAVIADTMENLDIDLAQLRSVLASGSREVIKRLPTWLTDRWSTGGADRSAEDLYQLALAHMQAERWSDANRCFKQCNDRAPGYRDIFALWQQAKLQERLADQYRRLVSAYADQKWPKVIEHAGAILREAPGYKDAVALHDRALQMLGHAPRPTALPPGGAQPAPRPAATPPVAPPPSLPSSSRPDKLPAPPDPPDRASPSKPPSLPK
;
A
#
# COMPACT_ATOMS: atom_id res chain seq x y z
N ALA A 1 -6.13 -14.41 16.32
CA ALA A 1 -6.29 -13.27 15.38
C ALA A 1 -6.17 -11.90 16.07
N ALA A 2 -5.36 -11.75 17.13
CA ALA A 2 -5.44 -10.63 18.08
C ALA A 2 -4.56 -9.41 17.77
N LEU A 3 -3.68 -9.47 16.75
CA LEU A 3 -2.82 -8.33 16.41
C LEU A 3 -3.42 -7.53 15.25
N PRO A 4 -3.41 -6.19 15.31
CA PRO A 4 -3.93 -5.33 14.25
C PRO A 4 -2.84 -5.13 13.19
N TRP A 5 -2.63 -6.17 12.37
CA TRP A 5 -1.58 -6.21 11.33
C TRP A 5 -1.68 -5.07 10.31
N GLU A 6 -2.84 -4.43 10.21
CA GLU A 6 -3.09 -3.26 9.39
C GLU A 6 -2.18 -2.07 9.77
N TYR A 7 -1.74 -1.98 11.03
CA TYR A 7 -0.75 -0.97 11.48
C TYR A 7 0.71 -1.40 11.28
N LEU A 8 0.98 -2.51 10.57
CA LEU A 8 2.37 -2.88 10.27
C LEU A 8 3.07 -1.75 9.52
N TYR A 9 4.08 -1.21 10.19
CA TYR A 9 4.87 -0.10 9.69
C TYR A 9 6.25 -0.59 9.29
N HIS A 10 6.73 -0.17 8.11
CA HIS A 10 8.06 -0.48 7.62
C HIS A 10 9.02 0.67 7.96
N PRO A 11 9.76 0.60 9.08
CA PRO A 11 10.54 1.75 9.58
C PRO A 11 11.60 2.24 8.60
N GLU A 12 12.22 1.34 7.83
CA GLU A 12 13.29 1.75 6.89
C GLU A 12 12.77 2.45 5.63
N ARG A 13 11.50 2.23 5.26
CA ARG A 13 10.88 2.81 4.07
C ARG A 13 9.84 3.88 4.42
N ASN A 14 9.60 4.09 5.73
CA ASN A 14 8.70 5.09 6.29
C ASN A 14 7.27 5.04 5.70
N PHE A 15 6.65 3.86 5.69
CA PHE A 15 5.26 3.71 5.29
C PHE A 15 4.57 2.54 6.00
N PHE A 16 3.25 2.61 6.11
CA PHE A 16 2.42 1.48 6.58
C PHE A 16 2.14 0.52 5.43
N LEU A 17 2.36 -0.78 5.64
CA LEU A 17 2.18 -1.80 4.61
C LEU A 17 0.77 -1.79 4.01
N ALA A 18 -0.25 -1.57 4.85
CA ALA A 18 -1.66 -1.51 4.44
C ALA A 18 -2.05 -0.22 3.68
N LEU A 19 -1.12 0.73 3.52
CA LEU A 19 -1.26 1.93 2.70
C LEU A 19 -0.42 1.86 1.41
N SER A 20 0.28 0.75 1.18
CA SER A 20 1.10 0.56 0.00
C SER A 20 0.22 0.48 -1.26
N PRO A 21 0.54 1.17 -2.36
CA PRO A 21 -0.06 0.89 -3.68
C PRO A 21 0.21 -0.54 -4.17
N ASP A 22 1.31 -1.12 -3.69
CA ASP A 22 1.91 -2.34 -4.22
C ASP A 22 1.58 -3.59 -3.39
N LEU A 23 0.88 -3.43 -2.27
CA LEU A 23 0.58 -4.51 -1.35
C LEU A 23 -0.81 -4.33 -0.76
N THR A 24 -1.64 -5.37 -0.86
CA THR A 24 -2.91 -5.45 -0.16
C THR A 24 -2.74 -6.33 1.06
N LEU A 25 -3.22 -5.87 2.22
CA LEU A 25 -3.23 -6.67 3.44
C LEU A 25 -4.63 -7.24 3.67
N VAL A 26 -4.73 -8.56 3.65
CA VAL A 26 -5.98 -9.31 3.82
C VAL A 26 -5.83 -10.39 4.88
N ARG A 27 -6.92 -10.67 5.59
CA ARG A 27 -7.06 -11.83 6.46
C ARG A 27 -7.64 -12.98 5.66
N TYR A 28 -6.74 -13.77 5.07
CA TYR A 28 -7.14 -14.83 4.15
C TYR A 28 -7.56 -16.11 4.88
N VAL A 29 -8.71 -16.66 4.49
CA VAL A 29 -9.20 -17.97 4.98
C VAL A 29 -9.23 -18.93 3.80
N GLN A 30 -8.34 -19.94 3.84
CA GLN A 30 -8.31 -20.97 2.82
C GLN A 30 -9.46 -21.96 3.03
N MET A 31 -10.30 -22.12 2.00
CA MET A 31 -11.40 -23.07 1.99
C MET A 31 -11.34 -23.99 0.75
N PRO A 32 -11.84 -25.23 0.84
CA PRO A 32 -11.78 -26.18 -0.28
C PRO A 32 -12.64 -25.76 -1.47
N GLU A 33 -13.77 -25.11 -1.22
CA GLU A 33 -14.70 -24.70 -2.27
C GLU A 33 -14.16 -23.45 -3.01
N PRO A 34 -14.10 -23.48 -4.36
CA PRO A 34 -13.60 -22.34 -5.13
C PRO A 34 -14.61 -21.18 -5.14
N VAL A 35 -14.09 -19.96 -5.00
CA VAL A 35 -14.88 -18.75 -5.18
C VAL A 35 -15.13 -18.52 -6.67
N ARG A 36 -16.40 -18.46 -7.09
CA ARG A 36 -16.79 -18.16 -8.49
C ARG A 36 -17.16 -16.70 -8.66
N LEU A 37 -16.66 -15.98 -9.66
CA LEU A 37 -17.07 -14.60 -9.93
C LEU A 37 -18.58 -14.51 -10.17
N LEU A 38 -19.21 -13.44 -9.66
CA LEU A 38 -20.58 -13.10 -10.00
C LEU A 38 -20.56 -12.04 -11.11
N HIS A 39 -21.11 -12.39 -12.27
CA HIS A 39 -21.38 -11.41 -13.32
C HIS A 39 -22.48 -10.45 -12.86
N VAL A 40 -22.20 -9.16 -12.88
CA VAL A 40 -23.15 -8.11 -12.52
C VAL A 40 -23.20 -7.09 -13.64
N GLU A 41 -24.37 -6.93 -14.24
CA GLU A 41 -24.65 -5.73 -15.03
C GLU A 41 -24.92 -4.57 -14.06
N PRO A 42 -24.17 -3.45 -14.12
CA PRO A 42 -24.39 -2.31 -13.26
C PRO A 42 -25.86 -1.84 -13.29
N PRO A 43 -26.39 -1.33 -12.17
CA PRO A 43 -25.68 -0.92 -10.96
C PRO A 43 -25.36 -2.07 -9.98
N LEU A 44 -24.31 -1.85 -9.16
CA LEU A 44 -24.08 -2.66 -7.95
C LEU A 44 -25.18 -2.36 -6.91
N ARG A 45 -25.97 -3.39 -6.57
CA ARG A 45 -27.07 -3.27 -5.60
C ARG A 45 -26.61 -3.59 -4.18
N ILE A 46 -26.77 -2.62 -3.30
CA ILE A 46 -26.43 -2.67 -1.88
C ILE A 46 -27.74 -2.77 -1.08
N LEU A 47 -27.82 -3.75 -0.18
CA LEU A 47 -28.85 -3.80 0.86
C LEU A 47 -28.25 -3.31 2.17
N ALA A 48 -28.71 -2.16 2.64
CA ALA A 48 -28.23 -1.52 3.85
C ALA A 48 -29.22 -1.69 5.03
N MET A 49 -28.68 -1.88 6.23
CA MET A 49 -29.42 -1.96 7.49
C MET A 49 -28.70 -1.15 8.56
N ALA A 50 -29.46 -0.33 9.30
CA ALA A 50 -28.97 0.45 10.44
C ALA A 50 -29.84 0.14 11.66
N CYS A 51 -29.36 -0.74 12.53
CA CYS A 51 -30.11 -1.25 13.68
C CYS A 51 -29.72 -0.48 14.95
N SER A 52 -30.70 -0.07 15.73
CA SER A 52 -30.49 0.51 17.07
C SER A 52 -31.60 0.02 18.02
N PRO A 53 -31.52 -1.24 18.48
CA PRO A 53 -32.51 -1.79 19.40
C PRO A 53 -32.68 -0.92 20.65
N ALA A 54 -33.93 -0.80 21.12
CA ALA A 54 -34.30 0.14 22.19
C ALA A 54 -33.75 -0.22 23.58
N ASP A 55 -33.33 -1.46 23.77
CA ASP A 55 -32.76 -2.04 24.99
C ASP A 55 -31.22 -2.09 25.00
N LEU A 56 -30.57 -1.51 23.98
CA LEU A 56 -29.11 -1.32 23.90
C LEU A 56 -28.75 0.18 23.88
N ASP A 57 -27.45 0.48 23.92
CA ASP A 57 -26.98 1.86 23.80
C ASP A 57 -27.45 2.46 22.46
N PRO A 58 -28.07 3.65 22.48
CA PRO A 58 -28.68 4.21 21.28
C PRO A 58 -27.62 4.64 20.26
N LEU A 59 -27.83 4.28 18.99
CA LEU A 59 -27.04 4.76 17.86
C LEU A 59 -27.85 5.81 17.08
N ASP A 60 -27.16 6.80 16.50
CA ASP A 60 -27.79 7.78 15.62
C ASP A 60 -28.01 7.20 14.22
N VAL A 61 -28.98 6.29 14.11
CA VAL A 61 -29.30 5.59 12.84
C VAL A 61 -29.71 6.55 11.73
N ALA A 62 -30.27 7.72 12.07
CA ALA A 62 -30.64 8.72 11.07
C ALA A 62 -29.37 9.31 10.43
N ARG A 63 -28.39 9.66 11.27
CA ARG A 63 -27.09 10.14 10.81
C ARG A 63 -26.32 9.09 10.03
N GLU A 64 -26.26 7.84 10.49
CA GLU A 64 -25.60 6.75 9.77
C GLU A 64 -26.20 6.54 8.37
N ARG A 65 -27.54 6.56 8.29
CA ARG A 65 -28.27 6.48 7.00
C ARG A 65 -27.94 7.64 6.08
N GLN A 66 -27.91 8.86 6.62
CA GLN A 66 -27.58 10.06 5.86
C GLN A 66 -26.12 10.03 5.38
N ASN A 67 -25.19 9.62 6.24
CA ASN A 67 -23.76 9.54 5.93
C ASN A 67 -23.49 8.54 4.81
N LEU A 68 -24.04 7.32 4.89
CA LEU A 68 -23.86 6.31 3.85
C LEU A 68 -24.55 6.73 2.55
N THR A 69 -25.80 7.21 2.61
CA THR A 69 -26.53 7.68 1.42
C THR A 69 -25.78 8.82 0.72
N GLY A 70 -25.33 9.81 1.49
CA GLY A 70 -24.56 10.95 0.98
C GLY A 70 -23.22 10.54 0.37
N SER A 71 -22.52 9.57 0.97
CA SER A 71 -21.25 9.04 0.47
C SER A 71 -21.40 8.34 -0.89
N LEU A 72 -22.58 7.78 -1.15
CA LEU A 72 -22.92 7.03 -2.37
C LEU A 72 -23.65 7.89 -3.41
N GLN A 73 -24.08 9.11 -3.09
CA GLN A 73 -24.95 9.91 -3.94
C GLN A 73 -24.40 10.07 -5.36
N ARG A 74 -23.10 10.37 -5.51
CA ARG A 74 -22.46 10.49 -6.83
C ARG A 74 -22.53 9.20 -7.65
N LEU A 75 -22.41 8.05 -7.00
CA LEU A 75 -22.48 6.73 -7.65
C LEU A 75 -23.92 6.37 -8.03
N VAL A 76 -24.89 6.80 -7.23
CA VAL A 76 -26.33 6.65 -7.51
C VAL A 76 -26.72 7.53 -8.70
N ASP A 77 -26.30 8.79 -8.71
CA ASP A 77 -26.55 9.73 -9.82
C ASP A 77 -25.92 9.23 -11.13
N ALA A 78 -24.72 8.64 -11.05
CA ALA A 78 -24.04 7.98 -12.17
C ALA A 78 -24.61 6.60 -12.54
N ARG A 79 -25.64 6.11 -11.83
CA ARG A 79 -26.25 4.76 -11.96
C ARG A 79 -25.24 3.61 -11.89
N MET A 80 -24.18 3.79 -11.12
CA MET A 80 -23.15 2.77 -10.89
C MET A 80 -23.47 1.91 -9.67
N VAL A 81 -24.16 2.50 -8.69
CA VAL A 81 -24.59 1.85 -7.45
C VAL A 81 -26.07 2.16 -7.20
N GLU A 82 -26.75 1.22 -6.56
CA GLU A 82 -28.09 1.40 -6.02
C GLU A 82 -28.09 0.93 -4.56
N ILE A 83 -28.69 1.71 -3.67
CA ILE A 83 -28.79 1.37 -2.25
C ILE A 83 -30.26 1.32 -1.83
N ASP A 84 -30.68 0.16 -1.30
CA ASP A 84 -31.97 0.02 -0.64
C ASP A 84 -31.76 -0.16 0.87
N TRP A 85 -32.63 0.47 1.65
CA TRP A 85 -32.68 0.32 3.09
C TRP A 85 -33.75 -0.69 3.48
N ALA A 86 -33.45 -1.56 4.44
CA ALA A 86 -34.47 -2.42 5.00
C ALA A 86 -35.61 -1.59 5.63
N PRO A 87 -36.88 -1.88 5.29
CA PRO A 87 -38.02 -1.11 5.80
C PRO A 87 -38.23 -1.33 7.30
N ARG A 88 -37.82 -2.50 7.79
CA ARG A 88 -37.66 -2.82 9.21
C ARG A 88 -36.31 -3.47 9.42
N ASN A 89 -35.72 -3.27 10.58
CA ASN A 89 -34.42 -3.80 10.96
C ASN A 89 -34.46 -5.24 11.51
N THR A 90 -35.47 -6.03 11.09
CA THR A 90 -35.65 -7.42 11.51
C THR A 90 -35.07 -8.41 10.49
N LEU A 91 -34.75 -9.63 10.93
CA LEU A 91 -34.24 -10.68 10.04
C LEU A 91 -35.27 -11.08 8.97
N GLU A 92 -36.55 -11.09 9.31
CA GLU A 92 -37.64 -11.42 8.37
C GLU A 92 -37.73 -10.39 7.25
N SER A 93 -37.52 -9.11 7.58
CA SER A 93 -37.47 -8.01 6.62
C SER A 93 -36.30 -8.18 5.65
N LEU A 94 -35.10 -8.51 6.17
CA LEU A 94 -33.92 -8.83 5.36
C LEU A 94 -34.18 -9.99 4.40
N ILE A 95 -34.69 -11.12 4.91
CA ILE A 95 -35.02 -12.31 4.10
C ILE A 95 -36.05 -11.96 3.03
N SER A 96 -37.08 -11.18 3.36
CA SER A 96 -38.11 -10.75 2.41
C SER A 96 -37.53 -9.93 1.25
N MET A 97 -36.60 -9.01 1.54
CA MET A 97 -35.95 -8.21 0.50
C MET A 97 -35.04 -9.04 -0.40
N LEU A 98 -34.21 -9.91 0.19
CA LEU A 98 -33.35 -10.84 -0.56
C LEU A 98 -34.17 -11.79 -1.43
N GLY A 99 -35.37 -12.19 -0.98
CA GLY A 99 -36.29 -13.01 -1.77
C GLY A 99 -36.94 -12.30 -2.95
N ARG A 100 -37.05 -10.96 -2.92
CA ARG A 100 -37.71 -10.17 -3.98
C ARG A 100 -36.79 -9.77 -5.11
N ARG A 101 -35.50 -9.53 -4.82
CA ARG A 101 -34.51 -9.16 -5.83
C ARG A 101 -33.11 -9.57 -5.40
N ASP A 102 -32.19 -9.63 -6.35
CA ASP A 102 -30.80 -9.92 -6.07
C ASP A 102 -30.06 -8.67 -5.54
N TYR A 103 -29.29 -8.88 -4.47
CA TYR A 103 -28.36 -7.89 -3.93
C TYR A 103 -26.95 -8.45 -4.01
N HIS A 104 -25.99 -7.57 -4.21
CA HIS A 104 -24.59 -7.94 -4.42
C HIS A 104 -23.78 -7.71 -3.14
N ILE A 105 -24.15 -6.66 -2.38
CA ILE A 105 -23.47 -6.24 -1.16
C ILE A 105 -24.49 -6.09 -0.04
N PHE A 106 -24.17 -6.60 1.14
CA PHE A 106 -24.91 -6.33 2.37
C PHE A 106 -24.09 -5.37 3.25
N HIS A 107 -24.68 -4.24 3.67
CA HIS A 107 -24.04 -3.28 4.57
C HIS A 107 -24.82 -3.20 5.89
N PHE A 108 -24.19 -3.58 6.99
CA PHE A 108 -24.78 -3.55 8.32
C PHE A 108 -24.11 -2.47 9.18
N MET A 109 -24.93 -1.65 9.83
CA MET A 109 -24.54 -0.72 10.90
C MET A 109 -25.34 -1.04 12.16
N GLY A 110 -24.67 -1.20 13.30
CA GLY A 110 -25.35 -1.53 14.55
C GLY A 110 -24.42 -2.06 15.62
N HIS A 111 -24.97 -2.86 16.53
CA HIS A 111 -24.20 -3.51 17.60
C HIS A 111 -23.81 -4.94 17.24
N GLY A 112 -22.66 -5.37 17.76
CA GLY A 112 -22.24 -6.77 17.76
C GLY A 112 -21.97 -7.27 19.18
N THR A 113 -22.15 -8.56 19.41
CA THR A 113 -21.70 -9.22 20.65
C THR A 113 -21.07 -10.57 20.37
N TYR A 114 -20.42 -11.11 21.40
CA TYR A 114 -20.04 -12.51 21.44
C TYR A 114 -20.92 -13.28 22.42
N SER A 115 -21.18 -14.54 22.11
CA SER A 115 -21.76 -15.50 23.05
C SER A 115 -21.01 -16.83 22.92
N GLY A 116 -20.80 -17.50 24.04
CA GLY A 116 -20.03 -18.75 24.14
C GLY A 116 -18.75 -18.60 24.96
N ASP A 117 -18.12 -19.73 25.28
CA ASP A 117 -16.89 -19.79 26.06
C ASP A 117 -15.79 -20.53 25.28
N GLY A 118 -14.53 -20.10 25.45
CA GLY A 118 -13.37 -20.78 24.88
C GLY A 118 -13.36 -20.82 23.35
N ASP A 119 -13.34 -22.04 22.79
CA ASP A 119 -13.30 -22.28 21.33
C ASP A 119 -14.69 -22.18 20.65
N ASP A 120 -15.77 -22.09 21.42
CA ASP A 120 -17.17 -22.00 20.92
C ASP A 120 -17.70 -20.56 20.88
N LEU A 121 -16.79 -19.58 21.05
CA LEU A 121 -17.10 -18.16 21.03
C LEU A 121 -17.59 -17.74 19.64
N SER A 122 -18.88 -17.42 19.53
CA SER A 122 -19.54 -17.04 18.28
C SER A 122 -19.96 -15.58 18.28
N GLY A 123 -19.74 -14.90 17.15
CA GLY A 123 -20.15 -13.51 16.95
C GLY A 123 -21.60 -13.38 16.49
N TYR A 124 -22.31 -12.39 17.02
CA TYR A 124 -23.70 -12.08 16.67
C TYR A 124 -23.83 -10.60 16.31
N LEU A 125 -24.72 -10.30 15.36
CA LEU A 125 -25.18 -8.94 15.06
C LEU A 125 -26.54 -8.70 15.69
N MET A 126 -26.73 -7.50 16.25
CA MET A 126 -27.98 -7.11 16.90
C MET A 126 -28.95 -6.52 15.89
N PHE A 127 -29.94 -7.33 15.51
CA PHE A 127 -31.10 -6.91 14.75
C PHE A 127 -32.20 -6.45 15.71
N GLU A 128 -33.32 -6.03 15.17
CA GLU A 128 -34.50 -5.67 15.95
C GLU A 128 -35.56 -6.78 15.87
N ASN A 129 -36.23 -7.03 16.99
CA ASN A 129 -37.50 -7.77 17.05
C ASN A 129 -38.65 -6.87 16.55
N ALA A 130 -39.84 -7.44 16.40
CA ALA A 130 -41.02 -6.68 15.99
C ALA A 130 -41.42 -5.58 17.00
N ASP A 131 -41.00 -5.69 18.26
CA ASP A 131 -41.20 -4.71 19.32
C ASP A 131 -40.04 -3.70 19.46
N GLY A 132 -39.01 -3.78 18.60
CA GLY A 132 -37.85 -2.89 18.60
C GLY A 132 -36.74 -3.28 19.58
N THR A 133 -36.86 -4.41 20.30
CA THR A 133 -35.81 -4.93 21.20
C THR A 133 -34.73 -5.72 20.44
N ALA A 134 -33.60 -5.99 21.10
CA ALA A 134 -32.46 -6.64 20.49
C ALA A 134 -32.77 -8.10 20.13
N ALA A 135 -32.46 -8.44 18.88
CA ALA A 135 -32.57 -9.78 18.32
C ALA A 135 -31.18 -10.25 17.87
N PRO A 136 -30.49 -11.11 18.64
CA PRO A 136 -29.17 -11.61 18.23
C PRO A 136 -29.31 -12.52 17.00
N VAL A 137 -28.59 -12.18 15.93
CA VAL A 137 -28.52 -12.96 14.70
C VAL A 137 -27.09 -13.42 14.48
N SER A 138 -26.90 -14.74 14.41
CA SER A 138 -25.58 -15.33 14.16
C SER A 138 -25.19 -15.24 12.68
N ALA A 139 -23.89 -15.35 12.41
CA ALA A 139 -23.37 -15.40 11.05
C ALA A 139 -23.90 -16.60 10.25
N GLU A 140 -24.19 -17.74 10.89
CA GLU A 140 -24.79 -18.93 10.26
C GLU A 140 -26.19 -18.62 9.76
N ARG A 141 -27.02 -17.97 10.60
CA ARG A 141 -28.37 -17.55 10.21
C ARG A 141 -28.34 -16.53 9.08
N LEU A 142 -27.40 -15.58 9.12
CA LEU A 142 -27.21 -14.60 8.04
C LEU A 142 -26.74 -15.26 6.74
N GLY A 143 -25.75 -16.14 6.81
CA GLY A 143 -25.23 -16.88 5.67
C GLY A 143 -26.31 -17.72 4.98
N GLN A 144 -27.21 -18.33 5.75
CA GLN A 144 -28.37 -19.05 5.23
C GLN A 144 -29.43 -18.13 4.60
N ALA A 145 -29.60 -16.92 5.14
CA ALA A 145 -30.50 -15.91 4.57
C ALA A 145 -29.95 -15.32 3.26
N PHE A 146 -28.63 -15.19 3.15
CA PHE A 146 -27.99 -14.65 1.96
C PHE A 146 -28.16 -15.56 0.75
N ARG A 147 -28.55 -14.95 -0.37
CA ARG A 147 -28.50 -15.61 -1.67
C ARG A 147 -27.05 -15.63 -2.14
N ARG A 148 -26.72 -16.58 -3.02
CA ARG A 148 -25.37 -16.69 -3.65
C ARG A 148 -24.95 -15.44 -4.43
N THR A 149 -25.89 -14.53 -4.69
CA THR A 149 -25.66 -13.21 -5.30
C THR A 149 -25.04 -12.20 -4.34
N VAL A 150 -25.15 -12.37 -3.01
CA VAL A 150 -24.40 -11.57 -2.04
C VAL A 150 -22.95 -12.06 -2.02
N ARG A 151 -22.02 -11.20 -2.43
CA ARG A 151 -20.59 -11.54 -2.55
C ARG A 151 -19.72 -10.81 -1.54
N LEU A 152 -20.25 -9.74 -0.96
CA LEU A 152 -19.57 -8.89 0.00
C LEU A 152 -20.51 -8.54 1.14
N ALA A 153 -20.04 -8.69 2.38
CA ALA A 153 -20.66 -8.11 3.55
C ALA A 153 -19.75 -7.01 4.12
N VAL A 154 -20.32 -5.85 4.45
CA VAL A 154 -19.64 -4.76 5.15
C VAL A 154 -20.29 -4.64 6.52
N ILE A 155 -19.55 -4.95 7.58
CA ILE A 155 -20.03 -5.04 8.95
C ILE A 155 -19.42 -3.91 9.77
N ASN A 156 -20.19 -2.83 9.91
CA ASN A 156 -19.89 -1.70 10.78
C ASN A 156 -20.60 -1.89 12.13
N ALA A 157 -20.11 -2.86 12.91
CA ALA A 157 -20.69 -3.20 14.21
C ALA A 157 -19.75 -2.79 15.35
N CYS A 158 -20.26 -1.97 16.28
CA CYS A 158 -19.51 -1.53 17.46
C CYS A 158 -19.60 -2.55 18.61
N GLU A 159 -18.61 -2.53 19.51
CA GLU A 159 -18.56 -3.33 20.74
C GLU A 159 -19.50 -2.75 21.81
N GLY A 160 -20.37 -3.59 22.38
CA GLY A 160 -20.99 -3.30 23.67
C GLY A 160 -19.98 -3.50 24.80
N ALA A 161 -19.47 -2.42 25.39
CA ALA A 161 -18.83 -2.24 26.71
C ALA A 161 -17.90 -3.32 27.35
N ALA A 162 -17.48 -4.38 26.66
CA ALA A 162 -16.57 -5.40 27.21
C ALA A 162 -15.21 -5.34 26.51
N GLY A 163 -14.20 -4.85 27.24
CA GLY A 163 -12.83 -4.63 26.78
C GLY A 163 -12.01 -5.89 26.47
N ASP A 164 -12.53 -6.76 25.62
CA ASP A 164 -11.80 -7.89 25.05
C ASP A 164 -11.10 -7.45 23.75
N MET A 165 -9.85 -7.88 23.52
CA MET A 165 -9.06 -7.56 22.31
C MET A 165 -9.62 -8.20 21.01
N ARG A 166 -10.87 -8.67 21.00
CA ARG A 166 -11.52 -9.33 19.87
C ARG A 166 -12.80 -8.55 19.54
N ALA A 167 -12.85 -7.92 18.37
CA ALA A 167 -14.05 -7.24 17.90
C ALA A 167 -15.13 -8.24 17.44
N PRO A 168 -16.40 -8.18 17.90
CA PRO A 168 -17.51 -9.05 17.48
C PRO A 168 -17.67 -9.17 15.96
N SER A 169 -17.43 -8.08 15.26
CA SER A 169 -17.39 -7.98 13.80
C SER A 169 -16.40 -8.96 13.15
N THR A 170 -15.25 -9.23 13.78
CA THR A 170 -14.21 -10.16 13.30
C THR A 170 -14.65 -11.62 13.42
N GLY A 171 -15.34 -11.97 14.51
CA GLY A 171 -15.96 -13.28 14.69
C GLY A 171 -17.04 -13.53 13.64
N VAL A 172 -17.97 -12.58 13.51
CA VAL A 172 -19.02 -12.62 12.48
C VAL A 172 -18.41 -12.71 11.07
N ALA A 173 -17.35 -11.95 10.76
CA ALA A 173 -16.71 -11.97 9.46
C ALA A 173 -16.12 -13.35 9.13
N THR A 174 -15.41 -13.96 10.07
CA THR A 174 -14.84 -15.30 9.88
C THR A 174 -15.93 -16.34 9.64
N SER A 175 -16.99 -16.32 10.44
CA SER A 175 -18.12 -17.24 10.27
C SER A 175 -18.88 -17.00 8.96
N LEU A 176 -19.07 -15.76 8.51
CA LEU A 176 -19.69 -15.46 7.21
C LEU A 176 -18.86 -15.99 6.03
N LEU A 177 -17.53 -15.93 6.10
CA LEU A 177 -16.67 -16.57 5.11
C LEU A 177 -16.87 -18.09 5.07
N GLN A 178 -17.03 -18.71 6.25
CA GLN A 178 -17.32 -20.15 6.38
C GLN A 178 -18.70 -20.51 5.81
N GLN A 179 -19.67 -19.61 5.89
CA GLN A 179 -20.99 -19.78 5.26
C GLN A 179 -21.00 -19.55 3.74
N GLY A 180 -19.86 -19.24 3.13
CA GLY A 180 -19.74 -19.14 1.68
C GLY A 180 -19.66 -17.72 1.13
N ILE A 181 -19.70 -16.69 1.98
CA ILE A 181 -19.49 -15.32 1.51
C ILE A 181 -18.01 -15.14 1.10
N PRO A 182 -17.71 -14.63 -0.10
CA PRO A 182 -16.34 -14.47 -0.60
C PRO A 182 -15.47 -13.47 0.15
N ALA A 183 -16.07 -12.37 0.61
CA ALA A 183 -15.36 -11.25 1.21
C ALA A 183 -16.22 -10.59 2.29
N VAL A 184 -15.58 -10.20 3.39
CA VAL A 184 -16.20 -9.43 4.46
C VAL A 184 -15.27 -8.30 4.89
N VAL A 185 -15.76 -7.06 4.86
CA VAL A 185 -15.08 -5.93 5.51
C VAL A 185 -15.71 -5.77 6.89
N ALA A 186 -14.89 -5.83 7.95
CA ALA A 186 -15.34 -5.70 9.32
C ALA A 186 -14.49 -4.66 10.07
N MET A 187 -15.13 -3.85 10.90
CA MET A 187 -14.43 -2.83 11.69
C MET A 187 -13.81 -3.46 12.94
N GLN A 188 -12.49 -3.35 13.12
CA GLN A 188 -11.81 -3.90 14.31
C GLN A 188 -11.82 -2.95 15.52
N PHE A 189 -12.19 -1.69 15.32
CA PHE A 189 -12.40 -0.65 16.34
C PHE A 189 -13.62 0.19 15.94
N SER A 190 -14.06 1.09 16.82
CA SER A 190 -15.02 2.14 16.43
C SER A 190 -14.39 3.08 15.40
N ILE A 191 -15.18 3.48 14.41
CA ILE A 191 -14.80 4.43 13.36
C ILE A 191 -15.65 5.69 13.52
N SER A 192 -15.03 6.86 13.45
CA SER A 192 -15.75 8.14 13.50
C SER A 192 -16.40 8.47 12.16
N ASP A 193 -17.50 9.21 12.20
CA ASP A 193 -18.22 9.65 10.99
C ASP A 193 -17.31 10.39 10.00
N ALA A 194 -16.39 11.21 10.52
CA ALA A 194 -15.44 11.98 9.72
C ALA A 194 -14.53 11.09 8.86
N ILE A 195 -14.32 9.85 9.29
CA ILE A 195 -13.49 8.84 8.62
C ILE A 195 -14.35 7.85 7.82
N ALA A 196 -15.50 7.44 8.37
CA ALA A 196 -16.41 6.49 7.74
C ALA A 196 -16.96 6.99 6.39
N ILE A 197 -17.29 8.28 6.29
CA ILE A 197 -17.78 8.92 5.06
C ILE A 197 -16.74 8.83 3.92
N PRO A 198 -15.51 9.38 4.06
CA PRO A 198 -14.51 9.30 2.99
C PRO A 198 -14.03 7.88 2.72
N PHE A 199 -14.03 6.99 3.73
CA PHE A 199 -13.76 5.56 3.51
C PHE A 199 -14.83 4.92 2.62
N ALA A 200 -16.11 5.03 2.99
CA ALA A 200 -17.20 4.42 2.24
C ALA A 200 -17.31 4.98 0.82
N SER A 201 -17.15 6.30 0.67
CA SER A 201 -17.19 6.96 -0.63
C SER A 201 -16.12 6.40 -1.59
N GLU A 202 -14.87 6.30 -1.13
CA GLU A 202 -13.78 5.74 -1.95
C GLU A 202 -13.93 4.23 -2.17
N PHE A 203 -14.25 3.47 -1.11
CA PHE A 203 -14.41 2.03 -1.18
C PHE A 203 -15.49 1.61 -2.18
N TYR A 204 -16.68 2.21 -2.12
CA TYR A 204 -17.75 1.88 -3.04
C TYR A 204 -17.51 2.41 -4.46
N SER A 205 -16.80 3.53 -4.61
CA SER A 205 -16.39 4.01 -5.94
C SER A 205 -15.43 3.02 -6.61
N ALA A 206 -14.40 2.59 -5.87
CA ALA A 206 -13.45 1.56 -6.29
C ALA A 206 -14.14 0.24 -6.67
N MET A 207 -15.11 -0.20 -5.87
CA MET A 207 -15.91 -1.40 -6.19
C MET A 207 -16.76 -1.19 -7.46
N ALA A 208 -17.38 -0.03 -7.63
CA ALA A 208 -18.27 0.27 -8.75
C ALA A 208 -17.54 0.44 -10.10
N VAL A 209 -16.27 0.81 -10.09
CA VAL A 209 -15.41 0.84 -11.28
C VAL A 209 -14.74 -0.51 -11.57
N GLY A 210 -14.99 -1.53 -10.75
CA GLY A 210 -14.60 -2.93 -11.01
C GLY A 210 -13.24 -3.34 -10.43
N LEU A 211 -12.73 -2.62 -9.42
CA LEU A 211 -11.50 -3.04 -8.76
C LEU A 211 -11.71 -4.29 -7.89
N PRO A 212 -10.66 -5.12 -7.72
CA PRO A 212 -10.63 -6.15 -6.68
C PRO A 212 -10.95 -5.56 -5.29
N VAL A 213 -11.63 -6.32 -4.44
CA VAL A 213 -12.11 -5.82 -3.14
C VAL A 213 -10.96 -5.43 -2.20
N ASP A 214 -9.82 -6.10 -2.30
CA ASP A 214 -8.61 -5.80 -1.52
C ASP A 214 -7.92 -4.52 -1.99
N ALA A 215 -7.90 -4.27 -3.30
CA ALA A 215 -7.48 -3.00 -3.87
C ALA A 215 -8.44 -1.87 -3.45
N ALA A 216 -9.75 -2.11 -3.45
CA ALA A 216 -10.75 -1.14 -3.01
C ALA A 216 -10.59 -0.74 -1.54
N VAL A 217 -10.36 -1.71 -0.64
CA VAL A 217 -10.05 -1.40 0.78
C VAL A 217 -8.78 -0.59 0.88
N THR A 218 -7.72 -0.99 0.19
CA THR A 218 -6.42 -0.27 0.22
C THR A 218 -6.56 1.17 -0.30
N SER A 219 -7.32 1.39 -1.38
CA SER A 219 -7.65 2.73 -1.87
C SER A 219 -8.31 3.58 -0.80
N ALA A 220 -9.34 3.02 -0.15
CA ALA A 220 -10.10 3.72 0.86
C ALA A 220 -9.24 4.07 2.09
N ARG A 221 -8.34 3.18 2.52
CA ARG A 221 -7.38 3.48 3.59
C ARG A 221 -6.44 4.64 3.21
N ARG A 222 -5.91 4.65 1.97
CA ARG A 222 -5.05 5.72 1.47
C ARG A 222 -5.78 7.06 1.39
N ASN A 223 -7.03 7.05 0.93
CA ASN A 223 -7.85 8.27 0.89
C ASN A 223 -8.11 8.84 2.29
N VAL A 224 -8.32 7.97 3.29
CA VAL A 224 -8.41 8.42 4.69
C VAL A 224 -7.08 8.96 5.17
N TRP A 225 -5.99 8.22 5.00
CA TRP A 225 -4.64 8.64 5.43
C TRP A 225 -4.26 10.00 4.87
N ALA A 226 -4.48 10.23 3.57
CA ALA A 226 -4.17 11.49 2.90
C ALA A 226 -4.97 12.69 3.43
N ARG A 227 -6.12 12.46 4.08
CA ARG A 227 -7.01 13.50 4.62
C ARG A 227 -6.87 13.69 6.13
N PHE A 228 -6.41 12.67 6.85
CA PHE A 228 -6.40 12.62 8.32
C PHE A 228 -5.11 11.97 8.82
N ASP A 229 -4.03 12.77 8.85
CA ASP A 229 -2.64 12.34 9.13
C ASP A 229 -2.46 11.70 10.53
N ASP A 230 -3.39 11.97 11.48
CA ASP A 230 -3.22 11.63 12.91
C ASP A 230 -4.28 10.71 13.54
N SER A 231 -5.30 10.25 12.79
CA SER A 231 -6.42 9.52 13.44
C SER A 231 -6.11 8.05 13.74
N GLY A 232 -5.23 7.40 12.96
CA GLY A 232 -5.04 5.94 13.00
C GLY A 232 -6.25 5.12 12.49
N GLU A 233 -7.45 5.69 12.50
CA GLU A 233 -8.72 5.05 12.14
C GLU A 233 -8.78 4.50 10.70
N TRP A 234 -7.86 4.90 9.83
CA TRP A 234 -7.70 4.33 8.49
C TRP A 234 -7.47 2.81 8.51
N ALA A 235 -6.90 2.26 9.58
CA ALA A 235 -6.67 0.82 9.73
C ALA A 235 -7.85 0.08 10.40
N THR A 236 -8.89 0.79 10.84
CA THR A 236 -10.08 0.21 11.47
C THR A 236 -10.82 -0.78 10.55
N PRO A 237 -11.00 -0.52 9.25
CA PRO A 237 -11.63 -1.48 8.36
C PRO A 237 -10.67 -2.62 8.02
N VAL A 238 -11.05 -3.86 8.32
CA VAL A 238 -10.28 -5.08 8.07
C VAL A 238 -10.97 -5.93 7.01
N LEU A 239 -10.22 -6.39 6.02
CA LEU A 239 -10.73 -7.28 4.97
C LEU A 239 -10.44 -8.74 5.30
N PHE A 240 -11.51 -9.52 5.43
CA PHE A 240 -11.49 -10.97 5.47
C PHE A 240 -11.84 -11.50 4.07
N LEU A 241 -11.01 -12.39 3.55
CA LEU A 241 -11.09 -12.79 2.15
C LEU A 241 -10.90 -14.31 1.99
N ARG A 242 -11.65 -14.91 1.07
CA ARG A 242 -11.36 -16.26 0.55
C ARG A 242 -11.19 -16.29 -0.97
N ALA A 243 -11.43 -15.18 -1.66
CA ALA A 243 -11.13 -15.03 -3.08
C ALA A 243 -9.61 -14.80 -3.23
N PRO A 244 -8.86 -15.68 -3.93
CA PRO A 244 -7.39 -15.64 -3.96
C PRO A 244 -6.82 -14.38 -4.61
N ASP A 245 -7.60 -13.68 -5.43
CA ASP A 245 -7.21 -12.54 -6.25
C ASP A 245 -8.04 -11.28 -5.96
N GLY A 246 -8.84 -11.29 -4.87
CA GLY A 246 -9.72 -10.18 -4.51
C GLY A 246 -10.92 -9.97 -5.44
N ASN A 247 -11.03 -10.71 -6.54
CA ASN A 247 -12.11 -10.53 -7.49
C ASN A 247 -13.34 -11.32 -7.06
N ILE A 248 -14.43 -10.59 -6.80
CA ILE A 248 -15.70 -11.17 -6.36
C ILE A 248 -16.86 -10.85 -7.30
N PHE A 249 -16.66 -9.87 -8.20
CA PHE A 249 -17.58 -9.46 -9.24
C PHE A 249 -16.87 -9.44 -10.60
N ASP A 250 -17.62 -9.76 -11.64
CA ASP A 250 -17.28 -9.46 -13.04
C ASP A 250 -18.29 -8.39 -13.48
N LEU A 251 -17.88 -7.11 -13.49
CA LEU A 251 -18.78 -6.02 -13.82
C LEU A 251 -18.92 -5.89 -15.33
N GLY A 252 -20.15 -5.97 -15.81
CA GLY A 252 -20.51 -5.62 -17.19
C GLY A 252 -20.16 -4.17 -17.51
N ALA A 253 -20.14 -3.84 -18.81
CA ALA A 253 -19.83 -2.49 -19.25
C ALA A 253 -20.84 -1.48 -18.69
N LEU A 254 -20.32 -0.36 -18.14
CA LEU A 254 -21.15 0.78 -17.79
C LEU A 254 -21.81 1.32 -19.06
N ARG A 255 -23.14 1.21 -19.13
CA ARG A 255 -23.94 1.72 -20.25
C ARG A 255 -24.73 2.93 -19.79
N ALA A 256 -24.28 4.11 -20.19
CA ALA A 256 -25.06 5.32 -20.02
C ALA A 256 -26.21 5.35 -21.03
N THR A 257 -27.42 5.60 -20.55
CA THR A 257 -28.60 5.80 -21.42
C THR A 257 -28.64 7.19 -22.03
N ASP A 258 -27.90 8.13 -21.46
CA ASP A 258 -27.88 9.55 -21.77
C ASP A 258 -26.49 10.16 -21.49
N ALA A 259 -26.20 11.30 -22.12
CA ALA A 259 -24.88 11.93 -22.05
C ALA A 259 -24.51 12.43 -20.65
N GLU A 260 -25.49 12.85 -19.85
CA GLU A 260 -25.30 13.33 -18.48
C GLU A 260 -24.82 12.20 -17.57
N THR A 261 -25.53 11.07 -17.56
CA THR A 261 -25.11 9.87 -16.82
C THR A 261 -23.72 9.40 -17.28
N GLY A 262 -23.43 9.46 -18.59
CA GLY A 262 -22.12 9.10 -19.13
C GLY A 262 -20.98 10.01 -18.64
N ALA A 263 -21.23 11.31 -18.53
CA ALA A 263 -20.26 12.26 -17.99
C ALA A 263 -20.01 12.02 -16.49
N LEU A 264 -21.06 11.76 -15.71
CA LEU A 264 -20.94 11.43 -14.29
C LEU A 264 -20.15 10.15 -14.06
N GLN A 265 -20.42 9.09 -14.86
CA GLN A 265 -19.64 7.85 -14.82
C GLN A 265 -18.17 8.10 -15.13
N GLN A 266 -17.87 8.90 -16.16
CA GLN A 266 -16.49 9.23 -16.52
C GLN A 266 -15.78 10.02 -15.42
N ALA A 267 -16.46 10.95 -14.75
CA ALA A 267 -15.92 11.72 -13.64
C ALA A 267 -15.60 10.80 -12.44
N VAL A 268 -16.53 9.94 -12.04
CA VAL A 268 -16.30 8.95 -10.98
C VAL A 268 -15.10 8.07 -11.30
N ILE A 269 -15.01 7.55 -12.52
CA ILE A 269 -13.89 6.71 -12.95
C ILE A 269 -12.58 7.51 -12.89
N ALA A 270 -12.58 8.75 -13.39
CA ALA A 270 -11.38 9.59 -13.39
C ALA A 270 -10.88 9.85 -11.96
N ASP A 271 -11.75 10.33 -11.09
CA ASP A 271 -11.43 10.64 -9.69
C ASP A 271 -10.90 9.40 -8.94
N THR A 272 -11.58 8.26 -9.10
CA THR A 272 -11.20 7.00 -8.44
C THR A 272 -9.83 6.51 -8.92
N MET A 273 -9.53 6.64 -10.23
CA MET A 273 -8.25 6.19 -10.78
C MET A 273 -7.10 7.15 -10.44
N GLU A 274 -7.35 8.45 -10.39
CA GLU A 274 -6.36 9.44 -9.95
C GLU A 274 -5.92 9.17 -8.50
N ASN A 275 -6.88 8.87 -7.61
CA ASN A 275 -6.59 8.49 -6.22
C ASN A 275 -5.70 7.24 -6.11
N LEU A 276 -5.76 6.35 -7.11
CA LEU A 276 -5.01 5.11 -7.16
C LEU A 276 -3.68 5.21 -7.91
N ASP A 277 -3.36 6.35 -8.51
CA ASP A 277 -2.22 6.51 -9.44
C ASP A 277 -2.27 5.51 -10.62
N ILE A 278 -3.48 5.22 -11.11
CA ILE A 278 -3.73 4.29 -12.23
C ILE A 278 -3.92 5.07 -13.54
N ASP A 279 -3.19 4.66 -14.58
CA ASP A 279 -3.32 5.24 -15.92
C ASP A 279 -4.69 4.91 -16.54
N LEU A 280 -5.54 5.94 -16.62
CA LEU A 280 -6.90 5.91 -17.17
C LEU A 280 -6.95 5.48 -18.65
N ALA A 281 -5.93 5.80 -19.46
CA ALA A 281 -5.91 5.42 -20.86
C ALA A 281 -5.71 3.90 -21.01
N GLN A 282 -4.87 3.32 -20.16
CA GLN A 282 -4.58 1.89 -20.14
C GLN A 282 -5.78 1.08 -19.65
N LEU A 283 -6.46 1.52 -18.59
CA LEU A 283 -7.64 0.82 -18.07
C LEU A 283 -8.84 0.92 -19.03
N ARG A 284 -9.07 2.08 -19.65
CA ARG A 284 -10.14 2.24 -20.66
C ARG A 284 -9.95 1.31 -21.86
N SER A 285 -8.71 1.05 -22.26
CA SER A 285 -8.41 0.06 -23.31
C SER A 285 -8.77 -1.37 -22.90
N VAL A 286 -8.60 -1.71 -21.61
CA VAL A 286 -8.92 -3.04 -21.06
C VAL A 286 -10.43 -3.23 -20.87
N LEU A 287 -11.14 -2.18 -20.45
CA LEU A 287 -12.60 -2.21 -20.30
C LEU A 287 -13.32 -2.17 -21.66
N ALA A 288 -12.79 -1.42 -22.64
CA ALA A 288 -13.36 -1.32 -23.98
C ALA A 288 -13.16 -2.58 -24.84
N SER A 289 -12.19 -3.44 -24.52
CA SER A 289 -11.93 -4.67 -25.27
C SER A 289 -12.94 -5.80 -25.01
N GLY A 290 -13.92 -5.59 -24.11
CA GLY A 290 -14.96 -6.58 -23.79
C GLY A 290 -14.39 -7.88 -23.19
N SER A 291 -13.17 -7.82 -22.64
CA SER A 291 -12.42 -9.00 -22.23
C SER A 291 -12.93 -9.48 -20.87
N ARG A 292 -13.73 -10.55 -20.87
CA ARG A 292 -13.99 -11.47 -19.73
C ARG A 292 -12.73 -12.16 -19.16
N GLU A 293 -11.56 -11.58 -19.40
CA GLU A 293 -10.24 -12.17 -19.24
C GLU A 293 -9.35 -11.33 -18.31
N VAL A 294 -9.93 -10.35 -17.61
CA VAL A 294 -9.21 -9.44 -16.68
C VAL A 294 -8.61 -10.18 -15.47
N ILE A 295 -8.97 -11.46 -15.23
CA ILE A 295 -8.61 -12.16 -13.99
C ILE A 295 -7.66 -13.35 -14.19
N LYS A 296 -7.26 -13.72 -15.41
CA LYS A 296 -6.42 -14.94 -15.59
C LYS A 296 -4.98 -14.78 -16.02
N ARG A 297 -4.48 -13.59 -16.32
CA ARG A 297 -3.02 -13.37 -16.48
C ARG A 297 -2.70 -11.92 -16.15
N LEU A 298 -2.07 -11.68 -15.00
CA LEU A 298 -1.32 -10.43 -14.85
C LEU A 298 -0.17 -10.46 -15.87
N PRO A 299 -0.06 -9.47 -16.78
CA PRO A 299 0.99 -9.47 -17.77
C PRO A 299 2.34 -9.09 -17.13
N THR A 300 3.45 -9.56 -17.69
CA THR A 300 4.82 -9.39 -17.16
C THR A 300 5.28 -7.95 -16.95
N TRP A 301 4.61 -6.95 -17.55
CA TRP A 301 4.93 -5.55 -17.30
C TRP A 301 4.39 -5.03 -15.94
N LEU A 302 3.44 -5.71 -15.29
CA LEU A 302 3.01 -5.41 -13.92
C LEU A 302 4.07 -5.83 -12.88
N THR A 303 4.95 -6.78 -13.23
CA THR A 303 6.14 -7.16 -12.45
C THR A 303 7.27 -6.15 -12.60
N ASP A 304 7.29 -5.37 -13.68
CA ASP A 304 8.26 -4.29 -13.92
C ASP A 304 7.85 -2.94 -13.29
N ARG A 305 6.55 -2.72 -13.02
CA ARG A 305 6.02 -1.44 -12.51
C ARG A 305 6.46 -1.10 -11.06
N TRP A 306 6.93 -2.08 -10.29
CA TRP A 306 7.57 -1.85 -8.98
C TRP A 306 9.03 -1.38 -9.07
N SER A 307 9.61 -1.28 -10.28
CA SER A 307 11.01 -0.89 -10.48
C SER A 307 11.24 0.61 -10.64
N THR A 308 10.22 1.41 -10.93
CA THR A 308 10.37 2.86 -11.13
C THR A 308 9.14 3.63 -10.68
N GLY A 309 8.97 3.77 -9.36
CA GLY A 309 8.29 4.95 -8.83
C GLY A 309 9.20 6.17 -9.03
N GLY A 310 8.74 7.13 -9.81
CA GLY A 310 9.43 8.40 -10.00
C GLY A 310 9.10 9.01 -11.34
N ALA A 311 8.47 10.18 -11.31
CA ALA A 311 8.31 11.09 -12.43
C ALA A 311 9.56 11.16 -13.33
N ASP A 312 9.36 11.49 -14.60
CA ASP A 312 10.38 11.55 -15.66
C ASP A 312 11.57 12.47 -15.31
N ARG A 313 12.48 11.98 -14.47
CA ARG A 313 13.72 12.65 -14.06
C ARG A 313 14.82 12.29 -15.04
N SER A 314 15.64 13.27 -15.40
CA SER A 314 16.75 13.03 -16.31
C SER A 314 17.84 12.16 -15.66
N ALA A 315 18.72 11.56 -16.47
CA ALA A 315 19.87 10.82 -15.95
C ALA A 315 20.78 11.72 -15.07
N GLU A 316 20.89 13.02 -15.39
CA GLU A 316 21.63 13.97 -14.53
C GLU A 316 20.93 14.20 -13.20
N ASP A 317 19.60 14.36 -13.17
CA ASP A 317 18.85 14.55 -11.91
C ASP A 317 18.95 13.32 -11.01
N LEU A 318 18.84 12.12 -11.60
CA LEU A 318 19.01 10.86 -10.89
C LEU A 318 20.45 10.69 -10.36
N TYR A 319 21.44 11.12 -11.15
CA TYR A 319 22.85 11.10 -10.75
C TYR A 319 23.13 12.05 -9.57
N GLN A 320 22.66 13.29 -9.64
CA GLN A 320 22.82 14.28 -8.57
C GLN A 320 22.08 13.86 -7.29
N LEU A 321 20.88 13.31 -7.43
CA LEU A 321 20.12 12.80 -6.30
C LEU A 321 20.80 11.58 -5.65
N ALA A 322 21.37 10.69 -6.46
CA ALA A 322 22.13 9.56 -5.95
C ALA A 322 23.34 10.02 -5.13
N LEU A 323 24.08 11.03 -5.62
CA LEU A 323 25.19 11.63 -4.88
C LEU A 323 24.73 12.31 -3.58
N ALA A 324 23.60 13.01 -3.60
CA ALA A 324 23.03 13.63 -2.40
C ALA A 324 22.64 12.59 -1.35
N HIS A 325 22.01 11.48 -1.76
CA HIS A 325 21.72 10.36 -0.87
C HIS A 325 22.99 9.68 -0.34
N MET A 326 24.03 9.56 -1.17
CA MET A 326 25.32 9.00 -0.78
C MET A 326 26.01 9.86 0.28
N GLN A 327 25.99 11.19 0.12
CA GLN A 327 26.50 12.13 1.12
C GLN A 327 25.71 12.10 2.43
N ALA A 328 24.40 11.84 2.34
CA ALA A 328 23.51 11.72 3.50
C ALA A 328 23.55 10.34 4.18
N GLU A 329 24.47 9.43 3.78
CA GLU A 329 24.50 8.02 4.19
C GLU A 329 23.16 7.27 3.98
N ARG A 330 22.31 7.74 3.06
CA ARG A 330 21.05 7.08 2.65
C ARG A 330 21.34 6.07 1.54
N TRP A 331 22.09 5.03 1.87
CA TRP A 331 22.69 4.10 0.90
C TRP A 331 21.68 3.38 0.00
N SER A 332 20.53 2.99 0.56
CA SER A 332 19.43 2.35 -0.19
C SER A 332 18.84 3.27 -1.27
N ASP A 333 18.64 4.54 -0.92
CA ASP A 333 18.12 5.56 -1.84
C ASP A 333 19.15 5.91 -2.92
N ALA A 334 20.43 5.99 -2.54
CA ALA A 334 21.54 6.17 -3.47
C ALA A 334 21.62 5.01 -4.48
N ASN A 335 21.53 3.75 -4.02
CA ASN A 335 21.55 2.57 -4.89
C ASN A 335 20.38 2.52 -5.88
N ARG A 336 19.20 2.94 -5.44
CA ARG A 336 18.02 3.05 -6.30
C ARG A 336 18.21 4.11 -7.38
N CYS A 337 18.70 5.30 -7.02
CA CYS A 337 18.94 6.38 -7.98
C CYS A 337 20.07 6.04 -8.96
N PHE A 338 21.16 5.40 -8.50
CA PHE A 338 22.24 4.94 -9.39
C PHE A 338 21.78 3.82 -10.33
N LYS A 339 20.95 2.88 -9.88
CA LYS A 339 20.36 1.87 -10.77
C LYS A 339 19.52 2.54 -11.87
N GLN A 340 18.62 3.44 -11.49
CA GLN A 340 17.74 4.14 -12.43
C GLN A 340 18.51 5.02 -13.42
N CYS A 341 19.55 5.71 -12.96
CA CYS A 341 20.41 6.51 -13.84
C CYS A 341 21.19 5.62 -14.81
N ASN A 342 21.74 4.48 -14.36
CA ASN A 342 22.44 3.52 -15.24
C ASN A 342 21.50 2.86 -16.25
N ASP A 343 20.28 2.50 -15.84
CA ASP A 343 19.28 1.90 -16.72
C ASP A 343 18.81 2.90 -17.81
N ARG A 344 18.78 4.20 -17.50
CA ARG A 344 18.43 5.27 -18.44
C ARG A 344 19.58 5.66 -19.36
N ALA A 345 20.80 5.75 -18.82
CA ALA A 345 22.00 6.13 -19.56
C ALA A 345 23.18 5.23 -19.12
N PRO A 346 23.35 4.05 -19.73
CA PRO A 346 24.46 3.16 -19.41
C PRO A 346 25.81 3.86 -19.65
N GLY A 347 26.70 3.82 -18.65
CA GLY A 347 28.00 4.49 -18.72
C GLY A 347 27.95 6.00 -18.49
N TYR A 348 26.86 6.53 -17.92
CA TYR A 348 26.78 7.93 -17.51
C TYR A 348 27.84 8.27 -16.44
N ARG A 349 28.90 8.98 -16.84
CA ARG A 349 30.03 9.35 -15.97
C ARG A 349 30.65 8.13 -15.28
N ASP A 350 30.89 8.21 -13.97
CA ASP A 350 31.48 7.21 -13.08
C ASP A 350 30.41 6.39 -12.33
N ILE A 351 29.18 6.35 -12.85
CA ILE A 351 28.03 5.71 -12.20
C ILE A 351 28.27 4.27 -11.77
N PHE A 352 28.97 3.48 -12.58
CA PHE A 352 29.20 2.08 -12.25
C PHE A 352 30.07 1.93 -10.99
N ALA A 353 31.13 2.74 -10.86
CA ALA A 353 32.01 2.71 -9.71
C ALA A 353 31.29 3.19 -8.44
N LEU A 354 30.57 4.31 -8.54
CA LEU A 354 29.78 4.88 -7.43
C LEU A 354 28.64 3.96 -7.00
N TRP A 355 28.02 3.26 -7.95
CA TRP A 355 26.96 2.29 -7.64
C TRP A 355 27.50 1.07 -6.90
N GLN A 356 28.65 0.52 -7.31
CA GLN A 356 29.30 -0.56 -6.56
C GLN A 356 29.70 -0.11 -5.15
N GLN A 357 30.17 1.12 -5.01
CA GLN A 357 30.50 1.72 -3.71
C GLN A 357 29.25 1.86 -2.82
N ALA A 358 28.14 2.39 -3.35
CA ALA A 358 26.89 2.53 -2.61
C ALA A 358 26.29 1.15 -2.23
N LYS A 359 26.42 0.12 -3.07
CA LYS A 359 26.03 -1.27 -2.72
C LYS A 359 26.84 -1.83 -1.57
N LEU A 360 28.15 -1.60 -1.57
CA LEU A 360 29.00 -2.01 -0.45
C LEU A 360 28.60 -1.27 0.84
N GLN A 361 28.37 0.04 0.77
CA GLN A 361 27.99 0.84 1.94
C GLN A 361 26.60 0.48 2.49
N GLU A 362 25.61 0.17 1.64
CA GLU A 362 24.31 -0.33 2.08
C GLU A 362 24.45 -1.62 2.88
N ARG A 363 25.20 -2.59 2.34
CA ARG A 363 25.44 -3.88 3.01
C ARG A 363 26.16 -3.71 4.36
N LEU A 364 27.17 -2.84 4.41
CA LEU A 364 27.90 -2.55 5.65
C LEU A 364 27.01 -1.82 6.66
N ALA A 365 26.18 -0.88 6.22
CA ALA A 365 25.23 -0.17 7.08
C ALA A 365 24.16 -1.10 7.66
N ASP A 366 23.64 -2.05 6.88
CA ASP A 366 22.68 -3.05 7.34
C ASP A 366 23.26 -3.98 8.40
N GLN A 367 24.46 -4.52 8.15
CA GLN A 367 25.15 -5.35 9.12
C GLN A 367 25.46 -4.55 10.39
N TYR A 368 25.81 -3.27 10.25
CA TYR A 368 26.11 -2.40 11.39
C TYR A 368 24.86 -2.05 12.21
N ARG A 369 23.70 -1.83 11.57
CA ARG A 369 22.42 -1.66 12.28
C ARG A 369 22.08 -2.90 13.10
N ARG A 370 22.25 -4.10 12.52
CA ARG A 370 22.04 -5.38 13.23
C ARG A 370 23.05 -5.59 14.35
N LEU A 371 24.29 -5.19 14.15
CA LEU A 371 25.35 -5.21 15.17
C LEU A 371 24.96 -4.34 16.37
N VAL A 372 24.59 -3.08 16.14
CA VAL A 372 24.23 -2.13 17.21
C VAL A 372 22.97 -2.59 17.96
N SER A 373 21.96 -3.09 17.24
CA SER A 373 20.76 -3.66 17.86
C SER A 373 21.07 -4.90 18.70
N ALA A 374 21.88 -5.84 18.19
CA ALA A 374 22.30 -7.00 18.96
C ALA A 374 23.13 -6.61 20.19
N TYR A 375 23.91 -5.53 20.10
CA TYR A 375 24.69 -5.01 21.20
C TYR A 375 23.81 -4.37 22.28
N ALA A 376 22.81 -3.58 21.88
CA ALA A 376 21.82 -3.02 22.80
C ALA A 376 21.02 -4.11 23.54
N ASP A 377 20.68 -5.18 22.84
CA ASP A 377 19.99 -6.36 23.39
C ASP A 377 20.92 -7.32 24.15
N GLN A 378 22.22 -7.01 24.27
CA GLN A 378 23.25 -7.86 24.90
C GLN A 378 23.32 -9.29 24.32
N LYS A 379 22.95 -9.45 23.05
CA LYS A 379 23.00 -10.72 22.31
C LYS A 379 24.42 -10.97 21.77
N TRP A 380 25.38 -11.18 22.67
CA TRP A 380 26.82 -11.23 22.36
C TRP A 380 27.24 -12.15 21.20
N PRO A 381 26.67 -13.37 21.03
CA PRO A 381 26.99 -14.20 19.87
C PRO A 381 26.62 -13.55 18.53
N LYS A 382 25.48 -12.84 18.46
CA LYS A 382 25.05 -12.11 17.26
C LYS A 382 25.88 -10.85 17.02
N VAL A 383 26.36 -10.20 18.07
CA VAL A 383 27.30 -9.08 17.96
C VAL A 383 28.60 -9.53 17.28
N ILE A 384 29.16 -10.67 17.70
CA ILE A 384 30.36 -11.24 17.08
C ILE A 384 30.10 -11.62 15.62
N GLU A 385 28.95 -12.23 15.32
CA GLU A 385 28.57 -12.61 13.97
C GLU A 385 28.50 -11.39 13.03
N HIS A 386 27.72 -10.36 13.39
CA HIS A 386 27.51 -9.18 12.58
C HIS A 386 28.78 -8.32 12.47
N ALA A 387 29.51 -8.09 13.57
CA ALA A 387 30.77 -7.37 13.51
C ALA A 387 31.83 -8.16 12.74
N GLY A 388 31.88 -9.48 12.87
CA GLY A 388 32.77 -10.34 12.09
C GLY A 388 32.50 -10.24 10.58
N ALA A 389 31.23 -10.13 10.17
CA ALA A 389 30.86 -9.90 8.78
C ALA A 389 31.33 -8.54 8.25
N ILE A 390 31.11 -7.47 9.01
CA ILE A 390 31.59 -6.12 8.67
C ILE A 390 33.11 -6.10 8.53
N LEU A 391 33.83 -6.65 9.50
CA LEU A 391 35.30 -6.57 9.57
C LEU A 391 36.02 -7.39 8.49
N ARG A 392 35.34 -8.38 7.88
CA ARG A 392 35.88 -9.11 6.72
C ARG A 392 35.89 -8.25 5.45
N GLU A 393 34.92 -7.35 5.32
CA GLU A 393 34.72 -6.53 4.12
C GLU A 393 35.29 -5.12 4.28
N ALA A 394 35.17 -4.53 5.48
CA ALA A 394 35.67 -3.21 5.83
C ALA A 394 36.22 -3.21 7.27
N PRO A 395 37.51 -3.52 7.46
CA PRO A 395 38.14 -3.66 8.77
C PRO A 395 38.09 -2.41 9.67
N GLY A 396 37.91 -1.22 9.09
CA GLY A 396 37.82 0.06 9.80
C GLY A 396 36.42 0.68 9.82
N TYR A 397 35.36 -0.10 9.59
CA TYR A 397 34.01 0.43 9.48
C TYR A 397 33.44 0.83 10.84
N LYS A 398 33.31 2.15 11.06
CA LYS A 398 32.78 2.77 12.29
C LYS A 398 33.47 2.17 13.53
N ASP A 399 32.73 1.87 14.59
CA ASP A 399 33.24 1.26 15.83
C ASP A 399 33.07 -0.28 15.87
N ALA A 400 32.90 -0.94 14.72
CA ALA A 400 32.62 -2.37 14.65
C ALA A 400 33.70 -3.24 15.32
N VAL A 401 34.98 -2.82 15.28
CA VAL A 401 36.09 -3.47 16.00
C VAL A 401 35.87 -3.44 17.51
N ALA A 402 35.52 -2.26 18.05
CA ALA A 402 35.33 -2.07 19.48
C ALA A 402 34.11 -2.88 19.99
N LEU A 403 33.00 -2.88 19.23
CA LEU A 403 31.81 -3.65 19.57
C LEU A 403 32.06 -5.17 19.53
N HIS A 404 32.85 -5.63 18.56
CA HIS A 404 33.27 -7.04 18.45
C HIS A 404 34.10 -7.48 19.64
N ASP A 405 35.15 -6.73 19.98
CA ASP A 405 36.05 -7.09 21.08
C ASP A 405 35.36 -7.02 22.44
N ARG A 406 34.42 -6.09 22.59
CA ARG A 406 33.59 -6.03 23.79
C ARG A 406 32.68 -7.24 23.94
N ALA A 407 32.08 -7.74 22.86
CA ALA A 407 31.27 -8.95 22.90
C ALA A 407 32.09 -10.21 23.21
N LEU A 408 33.32 -10.30 22.69
CA LEU A 408 34.24 -11.39 23.04
C LEU A 408 34.55 -11.40 24.55
N GLN A 409 34.86 -10.24 25.11
CA GLN A 409 35.10 -10.10 26.56
C GLN A 409 33.88 -10.55 27.37
N MET A 410 32.66 -10.22 26.92
CA MET A 410 31.43 -10.60 27.63
C MET A 410 31.11 -12.08 27.59
N LEU A 411 31.67 -12.81 26.63
CA LEU A 411 31.61 -14.28 26.55
C LEU A 411 32.84 -14.97 27.17
N GLY A 412 33.74 -14.22 27.81
CA GLY A 412 34.96 -14.78 28.42
C GLY A 412 36.05 -15.16 27.41
N HIS A 413 35.96 -14.66 26.18
CA HIS A 413 36.97 -14.87 25.14
C HIS A 413 37.97 -13.71 25.10
N ALA A 414 39.22 -14.00 24.72
CA ALA A 414 40.22 -12.97 24.46
C ALA A 414 39.79 -12.10 23.27
N PRO A 415 39.94 -10.76 23.34
CA PRO A 415 39.66 -9.87 22.20
C PRO A 415 40.59 -10.18 21.02
N ARG A 416 40.26 -9.70 19.82
CA ARG A 416 41.13 -9.92 18.66
C ARG A 416 42.54 -9.35 18.92
N PRO A 417 43.61 -10.06 18.53
CA PRO A 417 44.95 -9.52 18.62
C PRO A 417 45.07 -8.28 17.72
N THR A 418 45.66 -7.20 18.25
CA THR A 418 45.65 -5.85 17.65
C THR A 418 46.56 -5.68 16.41
N ALA A 419 47.04 -6.77 15.81
CA ALA A 419 47.79 -6.72 14.56
C ALA A 419 47.75 -8.07 13.81
N LEU A 420 47.32 -8.05 12.54
CA LEU A 420 47.73 -9.03 11.53
C LEU A 420 48.98 -8.47 10.82
N PRO A 421 50.03 -9.28 10.58
CA PRO A 421 51.21 -8.85 9.83
C PRO A 421 50.83 -8.53 8.38
N PRO A 422 51.59 -7.66 7.68
CA PRO A 422 51.28 -7.33 6.29
C PRO A 422 51.48 -8.56 5.39
N GLY A 423 50.42 -8.96 4.70
CA GLY A 423 50.50 -9.61 3.38
C GLY A 423 50.76 -11.12 3.36
N GLY A 424 49.68 -11.91 3.37
CA GLY A 424 49.64 -13.24 2.77
C GLY A 424 48.95 -13.19 1.41
N ALA A 425 49.54 -12.49 0.43
CA ALA A 425 49.13 -12.59 -0.96
C ALA A 425 49.72 -13.88 -1.55
N GLN A 426 48.88 -14.74 -2.15
CA GLN A 426 49.36 -15.72 -3.11
C GLN A 426 50.06 -14.99 -4.26
N PRO A 427 51.23 -15.49 -4.74
CA PRO A 427 51.93 -14.84 -5.83
C PRO A 427 51.16 -15.01 -7.14
N ALA A 428 50.85 -13.89 -7.79
CA ALA A 428 50.45 -13.88 -9.20
C ALA A 428 51.58 -14.44 -10.09
N PRO A 429 51.26 -15.14 -11.19
CA PRO A 429 52.29 -15.60 -12.13
C PRO A 429 52.98 -14.39 -12.77
N ARG A 430 54.33 -14.44 -12.82
CA ARG A 430 55.18 -13.37 -13.36
C ARG A 430 54.84 -13.03 -14.82
N PRO A 431 54.77 -11.74 -15.20
CA PRO A 431 54.79 -11.36 -16.60
C PRO A 431 56.22 -11.45 -17.16
N ALA A 432 56.34 -11.90 -18.41
CA ALA A 432 57.60 -11.94 -19.14
C ALA A 432 58.15 -10.53 -19.37
N ALA A 433 59.46 -10.37 -19.19
CA ALA A 433 60.19 -9.13 -19.37
C ALA A 433 60.18 -8.66 -20.84
N THR A 434 59.97 -7.37 -21.06
CA THR A 434 60.32 -6.66 -22.29
C THR A 434 61.26 -5.50 -21.96
N PRO A 435 62.24 -5.18 -22.84
CA PRO A 435 63.42 -4.37 -22.52
C PRO A 435 63.13 -2.85 -22.54
N PRO A 436 64.03 -2.00 -21.98
CA PRO A 436 63.72 -0.59 -21.74
C PRO A 436 63.79 0.25 -23.03
N VAL A 437 62.82 1.14 -23.19
CA VAL A 437 62.80 2.18 -24.23
C VAL A 437 63.35 3.49 -23.65
N ALA A 438 64.28 4.11 -24.40
CA ALA A 438 65.02 5.32 -24.07
C ALA A 438 64.14 6.59 -23.97
N PRO A 439 64.59 7.65 -23.26
CA PRO A 439 63.83 8.88 -23.10
C PRO A 439 63.83 9.74 -24.38
N PRO A 440 62.81 10.60 -24.59
CA PRO A 440 62.68 11.38 -25.82
C PRO A 440 63.61 12.60 -25.82
N PRO A 441 64.10 13.04 -27.00
CA PRO A 441 64.89 14.25 -27.14
C PRO A 441 64.00 15.51 -27.25
N SER A 442 64.61 16.64 -26.89
CA SER A 442 64.03 17.98 -26.88
C SER A 442 63.77 18.56 -28.28
N LEU A 443 62.78 19.46 -28.37
CA LEU A 443 62.33 20.21 -29.56
C LEU A 443 63.42 21.08 -30.22
N PRO A 444 63.21 21.41 -31.51
CA PRO A 444 63.41 22.79 -31.97
C PRO A 444 62.21 23.35 -32.77
N SER A 445 62.35 24.64 -33.05
CA SER A 445 61.35 25.70 -33.25
C SER A 445 60.64 25.82 -34.60
N SER A 446 59.49 26.51 -34.51
CA SER A 446 58.92 27.53 -35.44
C SER A 446 58.44 27.14 -36.84
N SER A 447 57.16 27.43 -37.10
CA SER A 447 56.69 28.28 -38.22
C SER A 447 55.21 28.69 -38.04
N ARG A 448 54.94 30.00 -38.03
CA ARG A 448 53.66 30.69 -38.29
C ARG A 448 53.60 31.01 -39.81
N PRO A 449 52.56 31.65 -40.40
CA PRO A 449 51.19 31.97 -39.95
C PRO A 449 50.09 31.73 -41.03
N ASP A 450 48.81 31.96 -40.68
CA ASP A 450 47.86 32.88 -41.35
C ASP A 450 46.43 32.60 -40.84
N LYS A 451 45.81 33.49 -40.04
CA LYS A 451 45.07 34.75 -40.31
C LYS A 451 43.55 34.53 -40.36
N LEU A 452 42.88 35.08 -39.35
CA LEU A 452 41.42 35.19 -39.17
C LEU A 452 40.75 36.09 -40.23
N PRO A 453 39.40 36.08 -40.27
CA PRO A 453 38.71 37.31 -39.85
C PRO A 453 37.59 37.08 -38.80
N ALA A 454 37.21 38.18 -38.14
CA ALA A 454 36.39 38.27 -36.94
C ALA A 454 34.99 38.92 -37.24
N PRO A 455 34.13 39.26 -36.26
CA PRO A 455 32.70 38.92 -36.22
C PRO A 455 31.76 40.13 -36.51
N PRO A 456 30.43 39.98 -36.46
CA PRO A 456 29.52 41.12 -36.32
C PRO A 456 29.02 41.33 -34.88
N ASP A 457 28.84 42.61 -34.54
CA ASP A 457 28.50 43.21 -33.24
C ASP A 457 27.04 43.01 -32.76
N PRO A 458 26.78 43.20 -31.44
CA PRO A 458 25.47 43.03 -30.81
C PRO A 458 24.62 44.33 -30.82
N PRO A 459 23.28 44.26 -30.75
CA PRO A 459 22.46 45.45 -30.54
C PRO A 459 22.24 45.80 -29.06
N ASP A 460 22.09 47.11 -28.88
CA ASP A 460 22.10 47.98 -27.71
C ASP A 460 21.31 47.63 -26.44
N ARG A 461 21.87 48.14 -25.32
CA ARG A 461 21.27 48.30 -24.00
C ARG A 461 20.20 49.39 -24.01
N ALA A 462 19.02 49.09 -23.46
CA ALA A 462 18.14 50.08 -22.82
C ALA A 462 18.19 49.88 -21.29
N SER A 463 18.42 50.97 -20.54
CA SER A 463 18.37 51.03 -19.07
C SER A 463 17.06 51.73 -18.60
N PRO A 464 16.83 51.98 -17.30
CA PRO A 464 15.97 51.19 -16.42
C PRO A 464 14.71 51.95 -15.96
N SER A 465 13.61 51.24 -15.68
CA SER A 465 12.43 51.80 -15.01
C SER A 465 12.21 51.15 -13.64
N LYS A 466 12.31 51.95 -12.58
CA LYS A 466 11.94 51.63 -11.17
C LYS A 466 10.50 52.17 -10.88
N PRO A 467 9.87 51.86 -9.74
CA PRO A 467 8.57 51.18 -9.65
C PRO A 467 7.43 52.10 -9.15
N PRO A 468 6.17 51.63 -9.08
CA PRO A 468 5.16 52.25 -8.23
C PRO A 468 4.87 51.44 -6.96
N SER A 469 4.79 52.21 -5.89
CA SER A 469 4.43 51.92 -4.50
C SER A 469 2.98 51.48 -4.29
N LEU A 470 2.77 50.60 -3.30
CA LEU A 470 1.48 50.18 -2.75
C LEU A 470 0.85 51.27 -1.87
N PRO A 471 -0.49 51.46 -1.89
CA PRO A 471 -1.19 52.33 -0.94
C PRO A 471 -1.49 51.64 0.39
N LYS A 472 -1.62 52.48 1.43
CA LYS A 472 -1.79 52.19 2.86
C LYS A 472 -3.08 51.48 3.23
#